data_AF-A0AA94EQ84-F1
#
_entry.id   AF-A0AA94EQ84-F1
#
_cell.length_a   1.000
_cell.length_b   1.000
_cell.length_c   1.000
_cell.angle_alpha   90.00
_cell.angle_beta   90.00
_cell.angle_gamma   90.00
#
_symmetry.space_group_name_H-M   'P 1'
#
loop_
_entity.id
_entity.type
_entity.pdbx_description
1 polymer ?
#
loop_
_entity_poly.entity_id
_entity_poly.type
_entity_poly.pdbx_seq_one_letter_code
_entity_poly.pdbx_strand_id
1 'polypeptide(L)'
;MSKPNAAQKLAADLAALAKAATPGPWATDGDHVNEHGYVLYSYVASGRRSGGRIAGAFANCLVKTDEQCRANAAFIAGANPKAVLVLTHEIERLQNKVDTLIAAEPAAGGLQ
;
A
#
# COMPACT_ATOMS: atom_id res chain seq x y z
N MET A 1 -5.85 -23.29 -15.75
CA MET A 1 -5.58 -21.88 -15.44
C MET A 1 -4.11 -21.60 -15.69
N SER A 2 -3.78 -20.54 -16.42
CA SER A 2 -2.39 -20.14 -16.65
C SER A 2 -1.71 -19.78 -15.32
N LYS A 3 -0.39 -19.95 -15.23
CA LYS A 3 0.37 -19.57 -14.03
C LYS A 3 0.17 -18.07 -13.76
N PRO A 4 0.03 -17.66 -12.48
CA PRO A 4 -0.08 -16.26 -12.14
C PRO A 4 1.19 -15.50 -12.55
N ASN A 5 1.01 -14.30 -13.11
CA ASN A 5 2.10 -13.39 -13.43
C ASN A 5 2.65 -12.70 -12.17
N ALA A 6 3.75 -11.97 -12.32
CA ALA A 6 4.42 -11.30 -11.19
C ALA A 6 3.51 -10.32 -10.44
N ALA A 7 2.64 -9.58 -11.16
CA ALA A 7 1.73 -8.62 -10.55
C ALA A 7 0.62 -9.33 -9.75
N GLN A 8 0.09 -10.44 -10.26
CA GLN A 8 -0.90 -11.27 -9.56
C GLN A 8 -0.32 -11.86 -8.27
N LYS A 9 0.91 -12.36 -8.34
CA LYS A 9 1.61 -12.86 -7.15
C LYS A 9 1.80 -11.75 -6.12
N LEU A 10 2.28 -10.58 -6.56
CA LEU A 10 2.48 -9.43 -5.67
C LEU A 10 1.18 -8.97 -5.00
N ALA A 11 0.07 -8.89 -5.76
CA ALA A 11 -1.22 -8.50 -5.21
C ALA A 11 -1.72 -9.49 -4.14
N ALA A 12 -1.60 -10.80 -4.39
CA ALA A 12 -1.96 -11.83 -3.42
C ALA A 12 -1.09 -11.76 -2.15
N ASP A 13 0.23 -11.63 -2.30
CA ASP A 13 1.16 -11.51 -1.19
C ASP A 13 0.86 -10.26 -0.34
N LEU A 14 0.64 -9.10 -1.00
CA LEU A 14 0.29 -7.85 -0.33
C LEU A 14 -1.07 -7.90 0.37
N ALA A 15 -2.08 -8.54 -0.23
CA ALA A 15 -3.38 -8.70 0.40
C ALA A 15 -3.29 -9.57 1.66
N ALA A 16 -2.47 -10.62 1.65
CA ALA A 16 -2.22 -11.45 2.84
C ALA A 16 -1.52 -10.65 3.95
N LEU A 17 -0.46 -9.90 3.61
CA LEU A 17 0.23 -9.03 4.56
C LEU A 17 -0.70 -7.95 5.14
N ALA A 18 -1.53 -7.34 4.29
CA ALA A 18 -2.46 -6.29 4.71
C ALA A 18 -3.56 -6.83 5.65
N LYS A 19 -4.05 -8.05 5.45
CA LYS A 19 -5.03 -8.67 6.38
C LYS A 19 -4.43 -8.96 7.75
N ALA A 20 -3.12 -9.23 7.82
CA ALA A 20 -2.41 -9.53 9.08
C ALA A 20 -1.92 -8.28 9.82
N ALA A 21 -1.67 -7.17 9.12
CA ALA A 21 -1.18 -5.93 9.69
C ALA A 21 -2.24 -5.16 10.49
N THR A 22 -1.82 -4.16 11.29
CA THR A 22 -2.75 -3.28 12.01
C THR A 22 -3.75 -2.63 11.04
N PRO A 23 -5.07 -2.82 11.23
CA PRO A 23 -6.06 -2.30 10.28
C PRO A 23 -5.95 -0.78 10.07
N GLY A 24 -6.05 -0.35 8.81
CA GLY A 24 -6.09 1.05 8.43
C GLY A 24 -7.46 1.73 8.66
N PRO A 25 -7.60 3.02 8.34
CA PRO A 25 -6.58 3.87 7.72
C PRO A 25 -5.48 4.25 8.71
N TRP A 26 -4.27 4.49 8.19
CA TRP A 26 -3.18 5.07 8.96
C TRP A 26 -3.03 6.56 8.62
N ALA A 27 -2.38 7.30 9.50
CA ALA A 27 -2.12 8.73 9.33
C ALA A 27 -0.73 9.08 9.90
N THR A 28 -0.19 10.23 9.50
CA THR A 28 1.01 10.79 10.13
C THR A 28 0.69 11.32 11.54
N ASP A 29 1.63 11.19 12.47
CA ASP A 29 1.46 11.53 13.90
C ASP A 29 2.63 12.37 14.43
N GLY A 30 2.90 13.47 13.73
CA GLY A 30 3.92 14.45 14.10
C GLY A 30 5.36 13.94 14.02
N ASP A 31 6.28 14.83 14.43
CA ASP A 31 7.72 14.60 14.35
C ASP A 31 8.33 14.46 15.75
N HIS A 32 9.40 13.67 15.86
CA HIS A 32 10.34 13.75 16.96
C HIS A 32 11.50 14.65 16.55
N VAL A 33 11.68 15.74 17.29
CA VAL A 33 12.66 16.78 17.01
C VAL A 33 13.68 16.82 18.14
N ASN A 34 14.96 16.94 17.82
CA ASN A 34 16.01 17.06 18.82
C ASN A 34 16.12 18.49 19.39
N GLU A 35 17.01 18.69 20.36
CA GLU A 35 17.24 19.98 21.03
C GLU A 35 17.71 21.11 20.09
N HIS A 36 18.21 20.76 18.91
CA HIS A 36 18.66 21.72 17.89
C HIS A 36 17.60 22.04 16.83
N GLY A 37 16.40 21.47 16.94
CA GLY A 37 15.31 21.70 15.98
C GLY A 37 15.33 20.79 14.75
N TYR A 38 16.18 19.76 14.71
CA TYR A 38 16.22 18.81 13.59
C TYR A 38 15.25 17.64 13.80
N VAL A 39 14.52 17.27 12.75
CA VAL A 39 13.69 16.06 12.77
C VAL A 39 14.59 14.83 12.84
N LEU A 40 14.31 13.94 13.78
CA LEU A 40 14.92 12.62 13.89
C LEU A 40 13.99 11.51 13.38
N TYR A 41 12.68 11.68 13.59
CA TYR A 41 11.66 10.71 13.18
C TYR A 41 10.37 11.43 12.80
N SER A 42 9.66 10.92 11.80
CA SER A 42 8.27 11.31 11.54
C SER A 42 7.38 10.08 11.71
N TYR A 43 6.37 10.18 12.57
CA TYR A 43 5.59 9.02 13.03
C TYR A 43 4.39 8.71 12.14
N VAL A 44 4.00 7.43 12.15
CA VAL A 44 2.77 6.93 11.56
C VAL A 44 1.94 6.26 12.66
N ALA A 45 0.66 6.62 12.76
CA ALA A 45 -0.28 6.09 13.73
C ALA A 45 -1.45 5.38 13.04
N SER A 46 -2.06 4.45 13.78
CA SER A 46 -3.38 3.95 13.39
C SER A 46 -4.37 5.12 13.54
N GLY A 47 -5.13 5.47 12.49
CA GLY A 47 -5.96 6.68 12.42
C GLY A 47 -7.15 6.75 13.39
N ARG A 48 -7.15 5.95 14.47
CA ARG A 48 -8.05 6.09 15.61
C ARG A 48 -7.42 7.14 16.56
N ARG A 49 -8.18 8.20 16.87
CA ARG A 49 -7.79 9.36 17.71
C ARG A 49 -6.63 9.10 18.70
N SER A 50 -5.57 9.91 18.54
CA SER A 50 -4.45 10.18 19.45
C SER A 50 -3.96 9.02 20.31
N GLY A 51 -2.84 8.43 19.91
CA GLY A 51 -2.20 7.30 20.59
C GLY A 51 -2.22 6.04 19.71
N GLY A 52 -1.09 5.33 19.67
CA GLY A 52 -0.93 4.14 18.82
C GLY A 52 -0.03 4.39 17.60
N ARG A 53 1.18 4.88 17.83
CA ARG A 53 2.27 4.88 16.84
C ARG A 53 2.57 3.44 16.46
N ILE A 54 2.55 3.16 15.17
CA ILE A 54 2.72 1.82 14.59
C ILE A 54 3.98 1.72 13.72
N ALA A 55 4.46 2.86 13.22
CA ALA A 55 5.70 2.95 12.46
C ALA A 55 6.26 4.39 12.52
N GLY A 56 7.45 4.59 11.96
CA GLY A 56 8.03 5.91 11.74
C GLY A 56 9.08 5.88 10.64
N ALA A 57 9.23 6.98 9.93
CA ALA A 57 10.35 7.22 9.04
C ALA A 57 11.49 7.86 9.83
N PHE A 58 12.71 7.42 9.57
CA PHE A 58 13.92 7.91 10.25
C PHE A 58 14.56 9.00 9.39
N ALA A 59 14.90 10.13 9.99
CA ALA A 59 15.86 11.05 9.40
C ALA A 59 17.26 10.48 9.66
N ASN A 60 17.97 10.13 8.59
CA ASN A 60 19.31 9.53 8.65
C ASN A 60 20.20 10.07 7.52
N CYS A 61 21.42 9.55 7.39
CA CYS A 61 22.37 10.05 6.39
C CYS A 61 21.91 9.95 4.93
N LEU A 62 20.89 9.15 4.61
CA LEU A 62 20.31 9.02 3.27
C LEU A 62 19.07 9.90 3.07
N VAL A 63 18.41 10.33 4.14
CA VAL A 63 17.29 11.28 4.11
C VAL A 63 17.86 12.69 4.24
N LYS A 64 17.78 13.47 3.16
CA LYS A 64 18.53 14.74 3.04
C LYS A 64 17.82 15.94 3.63
N THR A 65 16.51 15.87 3.82
CA THR A 65 15.72 16.96 4.40
C THR A 65 14.64 16.42 5.32
N ASP A 66 14.19 17.27 6.25
CA ASP A 66 13.06 16.98 7.12
C ASP A 66 11.79 16.71 6.29
N GLU A 67 11.61 17.41 5.16
CA GLU A 67 10.51 17.17 4.22
C GLU A 67 10.55 15.76 3.62
N GLN A 68 11.74 15.23 3.29
CA GLN A 68 11.86 13.86 2.81
C GLN A 68 11.49 12.86 3.92
N CYS A 69 11.88 13.11 5.17
CA CYS A 69 11.49 12.28 6.30
C CYS A 69 9.96 12.24 6.46
N ARG A 70 9.32 13.42 6.47
CA ARG A 70 7.85 13.55 6.54
C ARG A 70 7.17 12.90 5.33
N ALA A 71 7.71 13.07 4.13
CA ALA A 71 7.18 12.46 2.91
C ALA A 71 7.23 10.92 2.97
N ASN A 72 8.32 10.35 3.51
CA ASN A 72 8.43 8.90 3.71
C ASN A 72 7.37 8.39 4.69
N ALA A 73 7.15 9.09 5.81
CA ALA A 73 6.09 8.74 6.76
C ALA A 73 4.70 8.85 6.12
N ALA A 74 4.45 9.90 5.33
CA ALA A 74 3.20 10.07 4.60
C ALA A 74 2.98 8.97 3.55
N PHE A 75 4.03 8.54 2.84
CA PHE A 75 3.94 7.42 1.90
C PHE A 75 3.59 6.11 2.62
N ILE A 76 4.25 5.80 3.73
CA ILE A 76 3.94 4.62 4.56
C ILE A 76 2.50 4.68 5.08
N ALA A 77 2.07 5.83 5.58
CA ALA A 77 0.70 6.04 6.06
C ALA A 77 -0.34 5.92 4.92
N GLY A 78 -0.02 6.39 3.71
CA GLY A 78 -0.89 6.29 2.53
C GLY A 78 -0.97 4.87 1.98
N ALA A 79 0.16 4.17 1.89
CA ALA A 79 0.29 2.78 1.45
C ALA A 79 -0.05 1.77 2.58
N ASN A 80 -1.02 2.11 3.43
CA ASN A 80 -1.42 1.30 4.57
C ASN A 80 -2.26 0.07 4.15
N PRO A 81 -2.52 -0.87 5.08
CA PRO A 81 -3.28 -2.08 4.80
C PRO A 81 -4.66 -1.85 4.17
N LYS A 82 -5.39 -0.81 4.59
CA LYS A 82 -6.71 -0.49 4.00
C LYS A 82 -6.55 -0.09 2.53
N ALA A 83 -5.56 0.74 2.20
CA ALA A 83 -5.30 1.15 0.83
C ALA A 83 -4.89 -0.03 -0.05
N VAL A 84 -3.99 -0.89 0.44
CA VAL A 84 -3.57 -2.12 -0.25
C VAL A 84 -4.78 -3.01 -0.56
N LEU A 85 -5.63 -3.29 0.43
CA LEU A 85 -6.81 -4.16 0.24
C LEU A 85 -7.79 -3.60 -0.79
N VAL A 86 -8.01 -2.28 -0.79
CA VAL A 86 -8.87 -1.63 -1.79
C VAL A 86 -8.28 -1.81 -3.19
N LEU A 87 -6.99 -1.55 -3.36
CA LEU A 87 -6.32 -1.68 -4.66
C LEU A 87 -6.28 -3.12 -5.15
N THR A 88 -6.00 -4.10 -4.27
CA THR A 88 -5.95 -5.52 -4.65
C THR A 88 -7.33 -6.05 -5.02
N HIS A 89 -8.39 -5.67 -4.30
CA HIS A 89 -9.76 -6.03 -4.68
C HIS A 89 -10.16 -5.45 -6.04
N GLU A 90 -9.74 -4.22 -6.36
CA GLU A 90 -10.02 -3.63 -7.67
C GLU A 90 -9.26 -4.35 -8.80
N ILE A 91 -8.02 -4.76 -8.56
CA ILE A 91 -7.25 -5.58 -9.50
C ILE A 91 -7.97 -6.92 -9.75
N GLU A 92 -8.41 -7.62 -8.70
CA GLU A 92 -9.17 -8.87 -8.82
C GLU A 92 -10.48 -8.66 -9.61
N ARG A 93 -11.21 -7.58 -9.32
CA ARG A 93 -12.45 -7.22 -10.04
C ARG A 93 -12.19 -6.98 -11.54
N LEU A 94 -11.13 -6.25 -11.87
CA LEU A 94 -10.74 -5.97 -13.25
C LEU A 94 -10.32 -7.24 -13.99
N GLN A 95 -9.58 -8.14 -13.32
CA GLN A 95 -9.20 -9.44 -13.88
C GLN A 95 -10.41 -10.30 -14.19
N ASN A 96 -11.33 -10.45 -13.23
CA ASN A 96 -12.57 -11.21 -13.45
C ASN A 96 -13.38 -10.65 -14.63
N LYS A 97 -13.39 -9.31 -14.79
CA LYS A 97 -14.04 -8.67 -15.94
C LYS A 97 -13.35 -9.03 -17.26
N VAL A 98 -12.03 -9.00 -17.31
CA VAL A 98 -11.26 -9.38 -18.51
C VAL A 98 -11.49 -10.86 -18.86
N ASP A 99 -11.43 -11.75 -17.88
CA ASP A 99 -11.65 -13.19 -18.09
C ASP A 99 -13.08 -13.47 -18.62
N THR A 100 -14.07 -12.76 -18.08
CA THR A 100 -15.46 -12.84 -18.56
C THR A 100 -15.58 -12.38 -20.01
N LEU A 101 -14.90 -11.30 -20.39
CA LEU A 101 -14.92 -10.78 -21.75
C LEU A 101 -14.22 -11.72 -22.74
N ILE A 102 -13.07 -12.29 -22.36
CA ILE A 102 -12.36 -13.28 -23.18
C ILE A 102 -13.21 -14.53 -23.39
N ALA A 103 -13.88 -15.02 -22.33
CA ALA A 103 -14.75 -16.19 -22.42
C ALA A 103 -16.01 -15.94 -23.27
N ALA A 104 -16.43 -14.68 -23.43
CA ALA A 104 -17.59 -14.29 -24.24
C ALA A 104 -17.25 -14.07 -25.72
N GLU A 105 -15.97 -14.07 -26.11
CA GLU A 105 -15.56 -13.91 -27.50
C GLU A 105 -15.87 -15.21 -28.28
N PRO A 106 -16.76 -15.21 -29.28
CA PRO A 106 -17.09 -16.41 -30.03
C PRO A 106 -15.86 -16.86 -30.81
N ALA A 107 -15.65 -18.18 -30.93
CA ALA A 107 -14.59 -18.77 -31.73
C ALA A 107 -14.75 -18.39 -33.22
N ALA A 108 -14.28 -17.20 -33.59
CA ALA A 108 -14.22 -16.73 -34.96
C ALA A 108 -13.12 -17.51 -35.68
N GLY A 109 -13.47 -18.66 -36.24
CA GLY A 109 -12.52 -19.47 -37.01
C GLY A 109 -13.05 -20.78 -37.60
N GLY A 110 -14.35 -21.08 -37.47
CA GLY A 110 -14.97 -22.23 -38.13
C GLY A 110 -15.93 -21.80 -39.22
N LEU A 111 -15.42 -21.37 -40.38
CA LEU A 111 -16.21 -21.35 -41.61
C LEU A 111 -15.74 -22.54 -42.47
N GLN A 112 -16.70 -23.44 -42.68
CA GLN A 112 -16.68 -24.55 -43.63
C GLN A 112 -16.58 -24.04 -45.07
#